data_AF-A0A524JXI8-F1
#
_entry.id   AF-A0A524JXI8-F1
#
_cell.length_a   1.000
_cell.length_b   1.000
_cell.length_c   1.000
_cell.angle_alpha   90.00
_cell.angle_beta   90.00
_cell.angle_gamma   90.00
#
_symmetry.space_group_name_H-M   'P 1'
#
loop_
_entity.id
_entity.type
_entity.pdbx_description
1 polymer ?
#
loop_
_entity_poly.entity_id
_entity_poly.type
_entity_poly.pdbx_seq_one_letter_code
_entity_poly.pdbx_strand_id
1 'polypeptide(L)'
;DQFKIDQVARMGGNWYSRANKGLFEVPKPLTSLGIGIDAIPEPIRLSKILTGNDLGILGNVEKIPTQNEVADFMASHIGARSVLSGGDERNIHLKAQEYLQKNDLSSAWKLLLANLYFPNHP
;
A
#
# COMPACT_ATOMS: atom_id res chain seq x y z
N ASP A 1 27.87 -3.45 -7.04
CA ASP A 1 26.92 -2.72 -7.90
C ASP A 1 25.56 -2.75 -7.24
N GLN A 2 24.96 -1.58 -7.05
CA GLN A 2 24.13 -1.26 -5.89
C GLN A 2 22.77 -0.70 -6.34
N PHE A 3 21.83 -1.59 -6.68
CA PHE A 3 20.40 -1.28 -6.58
C PHE A 3 19.65 -2.51 -6.09
N LYS A 4 19.41 -2.51 -4.77
CA LYS A 4 18.56 -3.45 -4.06
C LYS A 4 17.13 -3.31 -4.58
N ILE A 5 16.77 -4.16 -5.53
CA ILE A 5 15.37 -4.47 -5.82
C ILE A 5 14.95 -5.44 -4.72
N ASP A 6 14.52 -4.88 -3.60
CA ASP A 6 13.81 -5.60 -2.54
C ASP A 6 12.41 -5.94 -3.08
N GLN A 7 12.35 -6.91 -3.99
CA GLN A 7 11.11 -7.62 -4.29
C GLN A 7 10.77 -8.44 -3.06
N VAL A 8 10.10 -7.80 -2.11
CA VAL A 8 9.49 -8.46 -0.96
C VAL A 8 8.32 -9.29 -1.47
N ALA A 9 8.65 -10.43 -2.08
CA ALA A 9 7.75 -11.53 -2.32
C ALA A 9 7.32 -12.05 -0.95
N ARG A 10 6.10 -11.72 -0.53
CA ARG A 10 5.48 -12.38 0.61
C ARG A 10 5.11 -13.79 0.16
N MET A 11 6.08 -14.69 0.31
CA MET A 11 5.82 -16.12 0.44
C MET A 11 4.78 -16.31 1.55
N GLY A 12 3.63 -16.87 1.20
CA GLY A 12 2.72 -17.44 2.18
C GLY A 12 3.46 -18.55 2.93
N GLY A 13 3.58 -18.39 4.24
CA GLY A 13 4.32 -19.32 5.09
C GLY A 13 3.77 -19.33 6.50
N ASN A 14 2.58 -19.91 6.68
CA ASN A 14 2.18 -20.45 7.98
C ASN A 14 3.14 -21.60 8.32
N TRP A 15 4.13 -21.36 9.18
CA TRP A 15 4.96 -22.43 9.74
C TRP A 15 4.77 -22.47 11.26
N TYR A 16 3.93 -23.41 11.70
CA TYR A 16 3.99 -23.93 13.06
C TYR A 16 5.18 -24.89 13.18
N SER A 17 5.89 -24.81 14.31
CA SER A 17 6.46 -25.91 15.11
C SER A 17 7.93 -25.70 15.47
N ARG A 18 8.22 -25.67 16.77
CA ARG A 18 8.77 -26.84 17.49
C ARG A 18 8.82 -26.56 19.00
N ALA A 19 8.15 -27.40 19.77
CA ALA A 19 8.26 -27.46 21.23
C ALA A 19 9.70 -27.78 21.67
N ASN A 20 10.27 -27.02 22.61
CA ASN A 20 10.56 -27.46 23.99
C ASN A 20 11.50 -26.49 24.74
N LYS A 21 11.17 -26.28 26.02
CA LYS A 21 12.00 -25.78 27.15
C LYS A 21 12.34 -24.29 27.24
N GLY A 22 11.87 -23.72 28.34
CA GLY A 22 12.29 -22.44 28.90
C GLY A 22 11.11 -21.50 29.01
N LEU A 23 10.79 -21.08 30.22
CA LEU A 23 9.80 -20.04 30.48
C LEU A 23 10.35 -18.74 29.84
N PHE A 24 9.91 -18.43 28.63
CA PHE A 24 10.26 -17.18 27.97
C PHE A 24 9.00 -16.31 27.92
N GLU A 25 9.10 -15.06 28.37
CA GLU A 25 8.09 -14.06 28.04
C GLU A 25 8.04 -13.97 26.52
N VAL A 26 6.94 -14.45 25.94
CA VAL A 26 6.63 -14.18 24.54
C VAL A 26 6.23 -12.71 24.50
N PRO A 27 7.03 -11.80 23.93
CA PRO A 27 6.56 -10.45 23.69
C PRO A 27 5.26 -10.60 22.91
N LYS A 28 4.17 -9.98 23.41
CA LYS A 28 2.88 -9.98 22.68
C LYS A 28 3.23 -9.71 21.23
N PRO A 29 2.75 -10.53 20.27
CA PRO A 29 3.00 -10.23 18.88
C PRO A 29 2.61 -8.77 18.72
N LEU A 30 3.58 -7.94 18.35
CA LEU A 30 3.31 -6.57 17.97
C LEU A 30 2.51 -6.70 16.69
N THR A 31 1.23 -7.04 16.82
CA THR A 31 0.23 -6.84 15.81
C THR A 31 0.24 -5.34 15.65
N SER A 32 1.07 -4.87 14.73
CA SER A 32 0.92 -3.53 14.20
C SER A 32 -0.55 -3.43 13.81
N LEU A 33 -1.31 -2.68 14.62
CA LEU A 33 -2.70 -2.39 14.30
C LEU A 33 -2.58 -1.52 13.05
N GLY A 34 -2.81 -2.14 11.90
CA GLY A 34 -3.03 -1.37 10.68
C GLY A 34 -4.12 -0.32 10.95
N ILE A 35 -4.11 0.76 10.19
CA ILE A 35 -5.05 1.87 10.35
C ILE A 35 -6.53 1.43 10.26
N GLY A 36 -6.81 0.25 9.68
CA GLY A 36 -8.15 -0.24 9.41
C GLY A 36 -8.79 0.43 8.20
N ILE A 37 -9.92 -0.12 7.75
CA ILE A 37 -10.64 0.40 6.57
C ILE A 37 -11.27 1.77 6.86
N ASP A 38 -11.66 2.02 8.11
CA ASP A 38 -12.35 3.25 8.52
C ASP A 38 -11.47 4.50 8.45
N ALA A 39 -10.14 4.33 8.53
CA ALA A 39 -9.18 5.41 8.40
C ALA A 39 -8.81 5.73 6.93
N ILE A 40 -9.27 4.92 5.97
CA ILE A 40 -9.01 5.14 4.54
C ILE A 40 -9.85 6.34 4.06
N PRO A 41 -9.26 7.30 3.33
CA PRO A 41 -9.98 8.43 2.76
C PRO A 41 -11.22 7.98 1.96
N GLU A 42 -12.32 8.70 2.14
CA GLU A 42 -13.62 8.36 1.54
C GLU A 42 -13.57 8.12 0.02
N PRO A 43 -12.87 8.94 -0.81
CA PRO A 43 -12.82 8.71 -2.26
C PRO A 43 -12.17 7.36 -2.64
N ILE A 44 -11.22 6.89 -1.83
CA ILE A 44 -10.58 5.59 -2.02
C ILE A 44 -11.50 4.47 -1.56
N ARG A 45 -12.14 4.66 -0.39
CA ARG A 45 -13.07 3.68 0.20
C ARG A 45 -14.33 3.46 -0.64
N LEU A 46 -14.81 4.50 -1.33
CA LEU A 46 -15.97 4.46 -2.23
C LEU A 46 -15.60 4.14 -3.69
N SER A 47 -14.35 3.70 -3.93
CA SER A 47 -13.92 3.33 -5.28
C SER A 47 -14.81 2.25 -5.88
N LYS A 48 -15.20 2.42 -7.15
CA LYS A 48 -15.91 1.39 -7.93
C LYS A 48 -14.99 0.28 -8.45
N ILE A 49 -13.68 0.42 -8.25
CA ILE A 49 -12.65 -0.47 -8.80
C ILE A 49 -12.03 -1.34 -7.71
N LEU A 50 -11.70 -0.74 -6.57
CA LEU A 50 -11.13 -1.47 -5.44
C LEU A 50 -12.20 -2.35 -4.79
N THR A 51 -11.86 -3.61 -4.53
CA THR A 51 -12.72 -4.57 -3.85
C THR A 51 -12.61 -4.43 -2.33
N GLY A 52 -13.53 -5.04 -1.58
CA GLY A 52 -13.42 -5.09 -0.11
C GLY A 52 -12.12 -5.72 0.39
N ASN A 53 -11.57 -6.68 -0.36
CA ASN A 53 -10.26 -7.26 -0.05
C ASN A 53 -9.12 -6.26 -0.28
N ASP A 54 -9.17 -5.50 -1.38
CA ASP A 54 -8.19 -4.44 -1.66
C ASP A 54 -8.18 -3.37 -0.56
N LEU A 55 -9.37 -2.96 -0.10
CA LEU A 55 -9.52 -2.03 1.03
C LEU A 55 -8.98 -2.62 2.34
N GLY A 56 -9.21 -3.91 2.59
CA GLY A 56 -8.64 -4.62 3.73
C GLY A 56 -7.10 -4.66 3.69
N ILE A 57 -6.52 -4.87 2.50
CA ILE A 57 -5.06 -4.82 2.31
C ILE A 57 -4.54 -3.39 2.54
N LEU A 58 -5.22 -2.38 2.02
CA LEU A 58 -4.87 -0.96 2.25
C LEU A 58 -4.89 -0.62 3.74
N GLY A 59 -5.89 -1.09 4.47
CA GLY A 59 -6.06 -0.88 5.91
C GLY A 59 -5.00 -1.56 6.79
N ASN A 60 -4.20 -2.48 6.24
CA ASN A 60 -3.09 -3.12 6.96
C ASN A 60 -1.83 -2.24 7.06
N VAL A 61 -1.82 -1.07 6.41
CA VAL A 61 -0.70 -0.13 6.56
C VAL A 61 -0.67 0.42 7.99
N GLU A 62 0.51 0.56 8.57
CA GLU A 62 0.66 1.12 9.93
C GLU A 62 0.39 2.63 9.94
N LYS A 63 0.72 3.31 8.84
CA LYS A 63 0.56 4.75 8.68
C LYS A 63 0.31 5.10 7.22
N ILE A 64 -0.63 6.00 6.97
CA ILE A 64 -0.88 6.57 5.65
C ILE A 64 0.34 7.40 5.22
N PRO A 65 0.88 7.22 3.99
CA PRO A 65 1.98 8.02 3.48
C PRO A 65 1.67 9.53 3.53
N THR A 66 2.68 10.31 3.86
CA THR A 66 2.57 11.77 3.90
C THR A 66 2.66 12.39 2.50
N GLN A 67 2.19 13.62 2.34
CA GLN A 67 2.23 14.32 1.06
C GLN A 67 3.65 14.44 0.47
N ASN A 68 4.68 14.64 1.31
CA ASN A 68 6.08 14.66 0.85
C ASN A 68 6.50 13.31 0.26
N GLU A 69 6.23 12.21 0.96
CA GLU A 69 6.57 10.86 0.47
C GLU A 69 5.85 10.51 -0.84
N VAL A 70 4.64 11.03 -1.02
CA VAL A 70 3.88 10.92 -2.27
C VAL A 70 4.56 11.73 -3.38
N ALA A 71 4.97 12.97 -3.10
CA ALA A 71 5.67 13.81 -4.07
C ALA A 71 7.02 13.21 -4.51
N ASP A 72 7.81 12.68 -3.57
CA ASP A 72 9.09 12.00 -3.85
C ASP A 72 8.88 10.75 -4.73
N PHE A 73 7.81 10.00 -4.47
CA PHE A 73 7.44 8.85 -5.29
C PHE A 73 7.06 9.27 -6.71
N MET A 74 6.27 10.34 -6.85
CA MET A 74 5.87 10.88 -8.15
C MET A 74 7.05 11.42 -8.97
N ALA A 75 8.05 11.98 -8.30
CA ALA A 75 9.30 12.41 -8.94
C ALA A 75 10.14 11.22 -9.43
N SER A 76 10.14 10.12 -8.69
CA SER A 76 10.99 8.94 -8.98
C SER A 76 10.30 7.90 -9.88
N HIS A 77 8.97 7.85 -9.93
CA HIS A 77 8.20 6.85 -10.67
C HIS A 77 7.45 7.48 -11.84
N ILE A 78 8.12 7.57 -12.98
CA ILE A 78 7.58 8.13 -14.23
C ILE A 78 6.27 7.43 -14.65
N GLY A 79 6.18 6.11 -14.46
CA GLY A 79 4.97 5.34 -14.80
C GLY A 79 3.75 5.74 -13.98
N ALA A 80 3.91 6.05 -12.69
CA ALA A 80 2.83 6.53 -11.84
C ALA A 80 2.37 7.94 -12.28
N ARG A 81 3.33 8.81 -12.60
CA ARG A 81 3.06 10.15 -13.12
C ARG A 81 2.28 10.14 -14.43
N SER A 82 2.64 9.26 -15.35
CA SER A 82 1.94 9.14 -16.63
C SER A 82 0.47 8.76 -16.47
N VAL A 83 0.12 7.95 -15.47
CA VAL A 83 -1.28 7.57 -15.20
C VAL A 83 -2.06 8.74 -14.60
N LEU A 84 -1.43 9.52 -13.73
CA LEU A 84 -2.02 10.72 -13.12
C LEU A 84 -2.25 11.84 -14.12
N SER A 85 -1.30 12.11 -15.03
CA SER A 85 -1.48 13.12 -16.10
C SER A 85 -2.60 12.77 -17.07
N GLY A 86 -3.02 11.51 -17.16
CA GLY A 86 -4.19 11.12 -17.92
C GLY A 86 -5.51 11.58 -17.30
N GLY A 87 -5.52 12.02 -16.03
CA GLY A 87 -6.67 12.60 -15.33
C GLY A 87 -7.83 11.63 -15.07
N ASP A 88 -7.67 10.36 -15.42
CA ASP A 88 -8.74 9.37 -15.33
C ASP A 88 -8.64 8.60 -14.00
N GLU A 89 -9.52 8.96 -13.05
CA GLU A 89 -9.59 8.33 -11.72
C GLU A 89 -9.73 6.81 -11.82
N ARG A 90 -10.46 6.31 -12.82
CA ARG A 90 -10.63 4.86 -13.01
C ARG A 90 -9.28 4.20 -13.31
N ASN A 91 -8.46 4.79 -14.20
CA ASN A 91 -7.13 4.27 -14.52
C ASN A 91 -6.17 4.32 -13.32
N ILE A 92 -6.25 5.37 -12.50
CA ILE A 92 -5.48 5.50 -11.26
C ILE A 92 -5.83 4.35 -10.31
N HIS A 93 -7.11 4.12 -10.06
CA HIS A 93 -7.56 3.07 -9.14
C HIS A 93 -7.28 1.67 -9.70
N LEU A 94 -7.40 1.46 -11.01
CA LEU A 94 -7.00 0.21 -11.67
C LEU A 94 -5.50 -0.05 -11.47
N LYS A 95 -4.67 0.97 -11.66
CA LYS A 95 -3.23 0.85 -11.47
C LYS A 95 -2.86 0.58 -10.02
N ALA A 96 -3.55 1.21 -9.08
CA ALA A 96 -3.41 0.93 -7.65
C ALA A 96 -3.77 -0.52 -7.33
N GLN A 97 -4.86 -1.05 -7.91
CA GLN A 97 -5.21 -2.46 -7.77
C GLN A 97 -4.12 -3.39 -8.32
N GLU A 98 -3.51 -3.07 -9.46
CA GLU A 98 -2.35 -3.84 -9.97
C GLU A 98 -1.18 -3.84 -8.98
N TYR A 99 -0.89 -2.71 -8.33
CA TYR A 99 0.15 -2.64 -7.29
C TYR A 99 -0.20 -3.51 -6.08
N LEU A 100 -1.46 -3.50 -5.63
CA LEU A 100 -1.92 -4.36 -4.54
C LEU A 100 -1.81 -5.85 -4.89
N GLN A 101 -2.14 -6.25 -6.12
CA GLN A 101 -1.96 -7.63 -6.60
C GLN A 101 -0.49 -8.06 -6.63
N LYS A 102 0.43 -7.11 -6.85
CA LYS A 102 1.88 -7.33 -6.78
C LYS A 102 2.44 -7.22 -5.36
N ASN A 103 1.57 -7.11 -4.36
CA ASN A 103 1.93 -6.92 -2.95
C ASN A 103 2.75 -5.64 -2.68
N ASP A 104 2.63 -4.64 -3.57
CA ASP A 104 3.25 -3.32 -3.44
C ASP A 104 2.25 -2.32 -2.86
N LEU A 105 1.99 -2.47 -1.57
CA LEU A 105 1.08 -1.62 -0.80
C LEU A 105 1.52 -0.14 -0.80
N SER A 106 2.84 0.10 -0.77
CA SER A 106 3.40 1.45 -0.70
C SER A 106 3.11 2.24 -1.98
N SER A 107 3.38 1.66 -3.15
CA SER A 107 3.08 2.31 -4.43
C SER A 107 1.58 2.50 -4.65
N ALA A 108 0.76 1.52 -4.25
CA ALA A 108 -0.70 1.65 -4.33
C ALA A 108 -1.21 2.85 -3.52
N TRP A 109 -0.80 2.97 -2.25
CA TRP A 109 -1.17 4.09 -1.40
C TRP A 109 -0.70 5.43 -1.97
N LYS A 110 0.56 5.52 -2.39
CA LYS A 110 1.12 6.77 -2.90
C LYS A 110 0.43 7.22 -4.18
N LEU A 111 0.08 6.29 -5.08
CA LEU A 111 -0.66 6.60 -6.30
C LEU A 111 -2.07 7.10 -6.00
N LEU A 112 -2.79 6.42 -5.10
CA LEU A 112 -4.15 6.82 -4.69
C LEU A 112 -4.16 8.18 -3.99
N LEU A 113 -3.18 8.45 -3.13
CA LEU A 113 -3.03 9.73 -2.44
C LEU A 113 -2.57 10.85 -3.37
N ALA A 114 -1.75 10.55 -4.38
CA ALA A 114 -1.34 11.54 -5.36
C ALA A 114 -2.53 12.13 -6.11
N ASN A 115 -3.55 11.32 -6.41
CA ASN A 115 -4.81 11.81 -6.98
C ASN A 115 -5.53 12.81 -6.05
N LEU A 116 -5.49 12.56 -4.74
CA LEU A 116 -6.14 13.41 -3.74
C LEU A 116 -5.36 14.70 -3.45
N TYR A 117 -4.03 14.61 -3.38
CA TYR A 117 -3.18 15.75 -3.06
C TYR A 117 -2.87 16.65 -4.25
N PHE A 118 -2.90 16.09 -5.47
CA PHE A 118 -2.56 16.81 -6.70
C PHE A 118 -3.59 16.58 -7.82
N PRO A 119 -4.87 16.94 -7.59
CA PRO A 119 -5.97 16.64 -8.52
C PRO A 119 -5.90 17.41 -9.86
N ASN A 120 -5.05 18.42 -9.98
CA ASN A 120 -4.96 19.31 -11.14
C ASN A 120 -3.54 19.38 -11.73
N HIS A 121 -2.77 18.30 -11.69
CA HIS A 121 -1.43 18.34 -12.31
C HIS A 121 -1.60 18.49 -13.84
N PRO A 122 -1.10 19.59 -14.45
CA PRO A 122 -1.21 19.83 -15.88
C PRO A 122 -0.36 18.87 -16.72
#